data_AF-A0A7C7FYH2-F1
#
_entry.id   AF-A0A7C7FYH2-F1
#
_cell.length_a   1.000
_cell.length_b   1.000
_cell.length_c   1.000
_cell.angle_alpha   90.00
_cell.angle_beta   90.00
_cell.angle_gamma   90.00
#
_symmetry.space_group_name_H-M   'P 1'
#
loop_
_entity.id
_entity.type
_entity.pdbx_description
1 polymer ?
#
loop_
_entity_poly.entity_id
_entity_poly.type
_entity_poly.pdbx_seq_one_letter_code
_entity_poly.pdbx_strand_id
1 'polypeptide(L)'
;MEIKLCFKTYGCKLNLAACKLFHEQTGKDLNYLLMCYLELFRQNTALGTTERLKEAFGMESFDVIAKLFHCLIVQEDKSIPLAEVEDSMFRVGWMPTDNDGDMCEPWPMVVTQLATDVSSYYAELDKKKVIT
;
A
#
# COMPACT_ATOMS: atom_id res chain seq x y z
N MET A 1 1.87 -2.58 -11.13
CA MET A 1 2.48 -2.32 -9.81
C MET A 1 2.43 -3.63 -9.05
N GLU A 2 3.24 -3.78 -8.01
CA GLU A 2 3.31 -5.03 -7.25
C GLU A 2 3.30 -4.74 -5.75
N ILE A 3 2.66 -5.61 -4.98
CA ILE A 3 2.66 -5.59 -3.52
C ILE A 3 3.42 -6.83 -3.06
N LYS A 4 4.53 -6.65 -2.35
CA LYS A 4 5.29 -7.76 -1.76
C LYS A 4 4.90 -7.92 -0.29
N LEU A 5 4.30 -9.05 0.06
CA LEU A 5 3.96 -9.39 1.44
C LEU A 5 4.46 -10.81 1.75
N CYS A 6 5.37 -10.91 2.71
CA CYS A 6 5.91 -12.12 3.34
C CYS A 6 6.56 -13.14 2.39
N PHE A 7 5.75 -13.82 1.59
CA PHE A 7 6.20 -14.90 0.70
C PHE A 7 5.61 -14.78 -0.70
N LYS A 8 4.76 -13.78 -0.95
CA LYS A 8 4.05 -13.63 -2.21
C LYS A 8 4.15 -12.21 -2.72
N THR A 9 4.42 -12.12 -4.01
CA THR A 9 4.28 -10.89 -4.78
C THR A 9 2.92 -10.91 -5.44
N TYR A 10 2.12 -9.89 -5.17
CA TYR A 10 0.79 -9.72 -5.73
C TYR A 10 0.83 -8.66 -6.82
N GLY A 11 0.38 -9.02 -8.02
CA GLY A 11 0.05 -8.02 -9.03
C GLY A 11 -1.07 -7.12 -8.52
N CYS A 12 -0.95 -5.81 -8.72
CA CYS A 12 -1.97 -4.87 -8.29
C CYS A 12 -2.17 -3.74 -9.29
N LYS A 13 -3.39 -3.20 -9.30
CA LYS A 13 -3.78 -2.12 -10.21
C LYS A 13 -4.69 -1.11 -9.54
N LEU A 14 -4.26 0.15 -9.62
CA LEU A 14 -5.08 1.29 -9.28
C LEU A 14 -5.99 1.64 -10.47
N ASN A 15 -7.30 1.51 -10.26
CA ASN A 15 -8.31 1.90 -11.24
C ASN A 15 -9.60 2.35 -10.51
N LEU A 16 -10.58 2.86 -11.25
CA LEU A 16 -11.84 3.33 -10.67
C LEU A 16 -12.58 2.24 -9.89
N ALA A 17 -12.50 0.97 -10.33
CA ALA A 17 -13.16 -0.15 -9.65
C ALA A 17 -12.51 -0.44 -8.28
N ALA A 18 -11.18 -0.36 -8.17
CA ALA A 18 -10.48 -0.46 -6.88
C ALA A 18 -10.90 0.67 -5.93
N CYS A 19 -10.94 1.92 -6.42
CA CYS A 19 -11.33 3.06 -5.59
C CYS A 19 -12.78 2.92 -5.08
N LYS A 20 -13.72 2.51 -5.94
CA LYS A 20 -15.12 2.29 -5.56
C LYS A 20 -15.25 1.16 -4.54
N LEU A 21 -14.61 0.02 -4.80
CA LEU A 21 -14.64 -1.14 -3.91
C LEU A 21 -14.09 -0.78 -2.53
N PHE A 22 -12.96 -0.06 -2.48
CA PHE A 22 -12.39 0.39 -1.22
C PHE A 22 -13.32 1.33 -0.46
N HIS A 23 -13.95 2.27 -1.16
CA HIS A 23 -14.93 3.18 -0.56
C HIS A 23 -16.14 2.43 -0.01
N GLU A 24 -16.67 1.46 -0.77
CA GLU A 24 -17.79 0.61 -0.33
C GLU A 24 -17.47 -0.20 0.93
N GLN A 25 -16.22 -0.68 1.06
CA GLN A 25 -15.80 -1.51 2.20
C GLN A 25 -15.39 -0.72 3.44
N THR A 26 -14.96 0.54 3.30
CA THR A 26 -14.32 1.30 4.38
C THR A 26 -14.93 2.68 4.63
N GLY A 27 -15.71 3.21 3.69
CA GLY A 27 -16.19 4.59 3.69
C GLY A 27 -15.10 5.63 3.42
N LYS A 28 -13.87 5.22 3.08
CA LYS A 28 -12.71 6.10 2.87
C LYS A 28 -12.37 6.25 1.39
N ASP A 29 -11.60 7.29 1.06
CA ASP A 29 -11.07 7.48 -0.29
C ASP A 29 -9.66 6.88 -0.39
N LEU A 30 -9.47 5.97 -1.35
CA LEU A 30 -8.22 5.23 -1.53
C LEU A 30 -7.06 6.17 -1.91
N ASN A 31 -7.30 7.11 -2.82
CA ASN A 31 -6.24 8.00 -3.29
C ASN A 31 -5.83 8.98 -2.20
N TYR A 32 -6.80 9.53 -1.47
CA TYR A 32 -6.55 10.37 -0.31
C TYR A 32 -5.69 9.65 0.71
N LEU A 33 -6.03 8.41 1.05
CA LEU A 33 -5.26 7.62 2.01
C LEU A 33 -3.82 7.39 1.54
N LEU A 34 -3.61 7.01 0.27
CA LEU A 34 -2.27 6.87 -0.29
C LEU A 34 -1.49 8.20 -0.27
N MET A 35 -2.14 9.33 -0.54
CA MET A 35 -1.52 10.66 -0.44
C MET A 35 -1.07 10.97 0.99
N CYS A 36 -1.88 10.64 2.00
CA CYS A 36 -1.50 10.82 3.40
C CYS A 36 -0.24 10.01 3.78
N TYR A 37 -0.15 8.75 3.34
CA TYR A 37 1.06 7.93 3.55
C TYR A 37 2.29 8.51 2.86
N LEU A 38 2.13 9.01 1.63
CA LEU A 38 3.22 9.65 0.89
C LEU A 38 3.70 10.94 1.57
N GLU A 39 2.77 11.75 2.07
CA GLU A 39 3.06 12.99 2.78
C GLU A 39 3.79 12.73 4.10
N LEU A 40 3.33 11.75 4.88
CA LEU A 40 3.96 11.34 6.14
C LEU A 40 5.44 11.01 5.95
N PHE A 41 5.78 10.23 4.92
CA PHE A 41 7.18 9.86 4.69
C PHE A 41 8.03 11.00 4.12
N ARG A 42 7.42 11.95 3.41
CA ARG A 42 8.12 13.14 2.88
C ARG A 42 8.40 14.18 3.95
N GLN A 43 7.48 14.37 4.90
CA GLN A 43 7.63 15.37 5.97
C GLN A 43 8.59 14.90 7.07
N ASN A 44 8.68 13.59 7.28
CA ASN A 44 9.42 13.02 8.39
C ASN A 44 10.82 12.52 8.01
N THR A 45 11.50 13.15 7.05
CA THR A 45 12.85 12.72 6.61
C THR A 45 13.92 12.83 7.68
N ALA A 46 13.67 13.58 8.76
CA ALA A 46 14.55 13.70 9.92
C ALA A 46 14.37 12.56 10.94
N LEU A 47 13.22 11.88 10.93
CA LEU A 47 12.92 10.79 11.87
C LEU A 47 13.64 9.50 11.49
N GLY A 48 13.96 8.67 12.49
CA GLY A 48 14.47 7.32 12.27
C GLY A 48 13.41 6.38 11.67
N THR A 49 13.82 5.26 11.07
CA THR A 49 12.91 4.28 10.43
C THR A 49 11.80 3.81 11.37
N THR A 50 12.14 3.47 12.62
CA THR A 50 11.17 3.00 13.62
C THR A 50 10.12 4.06 13.97
N GLU A 51 10.51 5.32 14.05
CA GLU A 51 9.58 6.43 14.35
C GLU A 51 8.61 6.64 13.19
N ARG A 52 9.11 6.63 11.94
CA ARG A 52 8.25 6.71 10.75
C ARG A 52 7.27 5.55 10.66
N LEU A 53 7.72 4.33 10.97
CA LEU A 53 6.86 3.15 11.01
C LEU A 53 5.76 3.26 12.07
N LYS A 54 6.10 3.78 13.25
CA LYS A 54 5.12 4.02 14.32
C LYS A 54 4.05 5.02 13.86
N GLU A 55 4.44 6.12 13.22
CA GLU A 55 3.48 7.10 12.72
C GLU A 55 2.63 6.54 11.57
N ALA A 56 3.24 5.81 10.64
CA ALA A 56 2.54 5.15 9.55
C ALA A 56 1.52 4.12 10.05
N PHE A 57 1.92 3.28 11.01
CA PHE A 57 1.03 2.32 11.68
C PHE A 57 -0.14 3.02 12.38
N GLY A 58 0.08 4.22 12.95
CA GLY A 58 -0.95 4.99 13.63
C GLY A 58 -1.97 5.66 12.70
N MET A 59 -1.74 5.68 11.39
CA MET A 59 -2.60 6.40 10.43
C MET A 59 -3.95 5.69 10.22
N GLU A 60 -3.92 4.37 10.09
CA GLU A 60 -5.12 3.57 9.85
C GLU A 60 -5.03 2.20 10.52
N SER A 61 -6.19 1.58 10.71
CA SER A 61 -6.26 0.24 11.29
C SER A 61 -5.73 -0.82 10.31
N PHE A 62 -5.26 -1.94 10.88
CA PHE A 62 -4.84 -3.13 10.14
C PHE A 62 -5.90 -3.58 9.11
N ASP A 63 -7.18 -3.63 9.52
CA ASP A 63 -8.31 -4.03 8.66
C ASP A 63 -8.48 -3.10 7.44
N VAL A 64 -8.36 -1.79 7.64
CA VAL A 64 -8.47 -0.81 6.54
C VAL A 64 -7.33 -1.00 5.54
N ILE A 65 -6.11 -1.21 6.02
CA ILE A 65 -4.95 -1.41 5.15
C ILE A 65 -5.01 -2.77 4.42
N ALA A 66 -5.48 -3.82 5.07
CA ALA A 66 -5.71 -5.11 4.42
C ALA A 66 -6.72 -4.98 3.27
N LYS A 67 -7.81 -4.24 3.49
CA LYS A 67 -8.79 -3.93 2.44
C LYS A 67 -8.20 -3.07 1.33
N LEU A 68 -7.32 -2.11 1.65
CA LEU A 68 -6.62 -1.31 0.64
C LEU A 68 -5.82 -2.21 -0.30
N PHE A 69 -4.98 -3.10 0.25
CA PHE A 69 -4.20 -4.03 -0.57
C PHE A 69 -5.12 -4.97 -1.37
N HIS A 70 -6.10 -5.59 -0.70
CA HIS A 70 -7.02 -6.51 -1.34
C HIS A 70 -7.78 -5.86 -2.51
N CYS A 71 -8.31 -4.65 -2.32
CA CYS A 71 -9.05 -3.93 -3.36
C CYS A 71 -8.22 -3.67 -4.62
N LEU A 72 -6.89 -3.49 -4.48
CA LEU A 72 -5.97 -3.30 -5.60
C LEU A 72 -5.55 -4.62 -6.24
N ILE A 73 -5.37 -5.67 -5.44
CA ILE A 73 -4.96 -7.02 -5.87
C ILE A 73 -6.07 -7.68 -6.70
N VAL A 74 -7.33 -7.61 -6.24
CA VAL A 74 -8.46 -8.26 -6.93
C VAL A 74 -8.80 -7.68 -8.30
N GLN A 75 -8.22 -6.52 -8.65
CA GLN A 75 -8.35 -5.99 -10.00
C GLN A 75 -7.52 -6.77 -11.02
N GLU A 76 -6.46 -7.43 -10.57
CA GLU A 76 -5.59 -8.27 -11.39
C GLU A 76 -5.91 -9.76 -11.17
N ASP A 77 -6.11 -10.19 -9.92
CA ASP A 77 -6.42 -11.58 -9.58
C ASP A 77 -7.56 -11.68 -8.56
N LYS A 78 -8.75 -12.00 -9.05
CA LYS A 78 -9.98 -12.14 -8.26
C LYS A 78 -10.01 -13.41 -7.39
N SER A 79 -9.07 -14.34 -7.58
CA SER A 79 -9.02 -15.58 -6.80
C SER A 79 -8.44 -15.37 -5.40
N ILE A 80 -7.77 -14.24 -5.16
CA ILE A 80 -7.12 -13.93 -3.89
C ILE A 80 -8.17 -13.47 -2.84
N PRO A 81 -8.40 -14.24 -1.77
CA PRO A 81 -9.29 -13.84 -0.70
C PRO A 81 -8.62 -12.80 0.22
N LEU A 82 -9.42 -11.95 0.87
CA LEU A 82 -8.93 -10.96 1.84
C LEU A 82 -8.13 -11.64 2.97
N ALA A 83 -8.58 -12.80 3.45
CA ALA A 83 -7.92 -13.54 4.51
C ALA A 83 -6.45 -13.93 4.17
N GLU A 84 -6.14 -14.16 2.89
CA GLU A 84 -4.75 -14.43 2.47
C GLU A 84 -3.89 -13.17 2.59
N VAL A 85 -4.44 -12.01 2.26
CA VAL A 85 -3.75 -10.72 2.40
C VAL A 85 -3.54 -10.38 3.87
N GLU A 86 -4.54 -10.62 4.71
CA GLU A 86 -4.46 -10.43 6.17
C GLU A 86 -3.40 -11.33 6.81
N ASP A 87 -3.37 -12.63 6.48
CA ASP A 87 -2.34 -13.55 6.98
C ASP A 87 -0.95 -13.10 6.53
N SER A 88 -0.80 -12.69 5.27
CA SER A 88 0.48 -12.20 4.73
C SER A 88 0.94 -10.92 5.44
N MET A 89 0.03 -9.96 5.67
CA MET A 89 0.31 -8.74 6.43
C MET A 89 0.68 -9.03 7.89
N PHE A 90 -0.02 -9.97 8.52
CA PHE A 90 0.25 -10.36 9.90
C PHE A 90 1.66 -10.93 10.04
N ARG A 91 2.10 -11.75 9.08
CA ARG A 91 3.42 -12.38 9.09
C ARG A 91 4.57 -11.43 8.82
N VAL A 92 4.42 -10.44 7.94
CA VAL A 92 5.46 -9.39 7.79
C VAL A 92 5.52 -8.48 9.00
N GLY A 93 4.40 -8.33 9.71
CA GLY A 93 4.31 -7.48 10.89
C GLY A 93 4.43 -5.99 10.54
N TRP A 94 4.49 -5.18 11.59
CA TRP A 94 4.50 -3.73 11.51
C TRP A 94 5.86 -3.10 11.84
N MET A 95 6.82 -3.92 12.30
CA MET A 95 8.18 -3.51 12.67
C MET A 95 9.20 -4.20 11.77
N PRO A 96 10.37 -3.59 11.53
CA PRO A 96 11.45 -4.25 10.85
C PRO A 96 11.85 -5.51 11.62
N THR A 97 12.27 -6.52 10.89
CA THR A 97 12.87 -7.74 11.46
C THR A 97 14.33 -7.79 11.06
N ASP A 98 15.16 -8.56 11.77
CA ASP A 98 16.57 -8.77 11.42
C ASP A 98 16.75 -9.64 10.15
N ASN A 99 15.66 -9.90 9.42
CA ASN A 99 15.65 -10.73 8.23
C ASN A 99 15.74 -9.83 6.98
N ASP A 100 16.88 -9.84 6.32
CA ASP A 100 17.16 -9.04 5.11
C ASP A 100 16.56 -9.66 3.82
N GLY A 101 15.54 -10.50 3.94
CA GLY A 101 14.88 -11.14 2.81
C GLY A 101 14.03 -10.17 1.98
N ASP A 102 13.95 -10.39 0.66
CA ASP A 102 13.24 -9.54 -0.35
C ASP A 102 11.70 -9.40 -0.14
N MET A 103 11.14 -9.91 0.96
CA MET A 103 9.71 -9.82 1.30
C MET A 103 9.45 -9.68 2.82
N CYS A 104 10.45 -9.21 3.57
CA CYS A 104 10.36 -9.04 5.03
C CYS A 104 10.05 -7.60 5.46
N GLU A 105 9.74 -6.73 4.48
CA GLU A 105 9.39 -5.35 4.76
C GLU A 105 8.08 -5.25 5.54
N PRO A 106 8.05 -4.48 6.64
CA PRO A 106 6.84 -4.33 7.44
C PRO A 106 5.75 -3.67 6.61
N TRP A 107 4.51 -4.12 6.79
CA TRP A 107 3.40 -3.68 5.93
C TRP A 107 3.22 -2.15 5.87
N PRO A 108 3.50 -1.32 6.91
CA PRO A 108 3.38 0.13 6.78
C PRO A 108 4.36 0.71 5.75
N MET A 109 5.56 0.13 5.61
CA MET A 109 6.51 0.50 4.55
C MET A 109 6.01 0.06 3.18
N VAL A 110 5.37 -1.11 3.09
CA VAL A 110 4.77 -1.59 1.83
C VAL A 110 3.67 -0.65 1.34
N VAL A 111 2.83 -0.09 2.23
CA VAL A 111 1.83 0.94 1.88
C VAL A 111 2.50 2.19 1.32
N THR A 112 3.58 2.66 1.94
CA THR A 112 4.33 3.83 1.48
C THR A 112 4.98 3.61 0.12
N GLN A 113 5.56 2.42 -0.10
CA GLN A 113 6.13 2.07 -1.39
C GLN A 113 5.05 2.09 -2.47
N LEU A 114 3.89 1.49 -2.19
CA LEU A 114 2.73 1.51 -3.07
C LEU A 114 2.24 2.94 -3.36
N ALA A 115 2.18 3.81 -2.36
CA ALA A 115 1.82 5.22 -2.55
C ALA A 115 2.83 5.96 -3.46
N THR A 116 4.11 5.63 -3.35
CA THR A 116 5.17 6.16 -4.20
C THR A 116 5.04 5.68 -5.64
N ASP A 117 4.74 4.39 -5.83
CA ASP A 117 4.49 3.79 -7.14
C ASP A 117 3.27 4.40 -7.82
N VAL A 118 2.19 4.62 -7.07
CA VAL A 118 0.98 5.31 -7.54
C VAL A 118 1.27 6.76 -7.94
N SER A 119 2.05 7.49 -7.13
CA SER A 119 2.46 8.86 -7.48
C SER A 119 3.26 8.88 -8.78
N SER A 120 4.18 7.93 -8.95
CA SER A 120 4.97 7.78 -10.17
C SER A 120 4.10 7.44 -11.38
N TYR A 121 3.12 6.55 -11.21
CA TYR A 121 2.15 6.21 -12.25
C TYR A 121 1.38 7.44 -12.75
N TYR A 122 0.87 8.29 -11.86
CA TYR A 122 0.18 9.51 -12.25
C TYR A 122 1.10 10.51 -12.95
N ALA A 123 2.34 10.67 -12.46
CA ALA A 123 3.33 11.55 -13.11
C ALA A 123 3.63 11.11 -14.55
N GLU A 124 3.71 9.80 -14.82
CA GLU A 124 3.90 9.26 -16.17
C GLU A 124 2.66 9.43 -17.06
N LEU A 125 1.45 9.33 -16.50
CA LEU A 125 0.22 9.62 -17.25
C LEU A 125 0.15 11.08 -17.70
N ASP A 126 0.54 12.02 -16.84
CA ASP A 126 0.49 13.44 -17.17
C ASP A 126 1.50 13.80 -18.26
N LYS A 127 2.71 13.20 -18.24
CA LYS A 127 3.68 13.35 -19.35
C LYS A 127 3.09 12.92 -20.70
N LYS A 128 2.29 11.84 -20.72
CA LYS A 128 1.66 11.34 -21.96
C LYS A 128 0.55 12.24 -22.47
N LYS A 129 -0.25 12.84 -21.58
CA LYS A 129 -1.33 13.77 -21.97
C LYS A 129 -0.81 15.03 -22.66
N VAL A 130 0.41 15.49 -22.33
CA VAL A 130 1.01 16.69 -22.92
C VAL A 130 1.52 16.45 -24.35
N ILE A 131 1.73 15.18 -24.75
CA ILE A 131 2.28 14.81 -26.06
C ILE A 131 1.17 14.48 -27.08
N THR A 132 -0.10 14.52 -26.66
CA THR A 132 -1.27 14.23 -27.53
C THR A 132 -2.10 15.48 -27.74
#